data_AF-A0A345ZLJ3-F1
#
_entry.id   AF-A0A345ZLJ3-F1
#
_cell.length_a   1.000
_cell.length_b   1.000
_cell.length_c   1.000
_cell.angle_alpha   90.00
_cell.angle_beta   90.00
_cell.angle_gamma   90.00
#
_symmetry.space_group_name_H-M   'P 1'
#
loop_
_entity.id
_entity.type
_entity.pdbx_description
1 polymer ?
#
loop_
_entity_poly.entity_id
_entity_poly.type
_entity_poly.pdbx_seq_one_letter_code
_entity_poly.pdbx_strand_id
1 'polypeptide(L)'
;MIRTSVLIVSLFATFLASAQTPLRATVATPAMPSKAAQVQPDYQALYQREVEKNRDLKGQVASLTDRISQMTHPGGSAVQAYCETPTMSRNTAGASNDCAKNGFGCEPVSGLCRTSARSSDECAATYIYCATTGGCVRDANACPSG
;
A
#
# COMPACT_ATOMS: atom_id res chain seq x y z
N MET A 1 5.91 -50.05 19.91
CA MET A 1 6.01 -51.47 19.50
C MET A 1 4.79 -52.22 20.03
N ILE A 2 4.32 -53.27 19.31
CA ILE A 2 3.11 -54.12 19.53
C ILE A 2 1.85 -53.56 18.79
N ARG A 3 1.54 -53.91 17.52
CA ARG A 3 0.97 -55.15 16.91
C ARG A 3 -0.31 -55.68 17.58
N THR A 4 -1.47 -55.59 16.92
CA THR A 4 -2.27 -56.74 16.40
C THR A 4 -3.60 -56.32 15.77
N SER A 5 -3.85 -56.82 14.56
CA SER A 5 -5.14 -56.83 13.85
C SER A 5 -6.01 -58.00 14.31
N VAL A 6 -7.34 -57.83 14.36
CA VAL A 6 -8.30 -58.95 14.29
C VAL A 6 -9.55 -58.53 13.49
N LEU A 7 -9.82 -59.32 12.44
CA LEU A 7 -11.00 -59.36 11.58
C LEU A 7 -12.23 -59.91 12.31
N ILE A 8 -13.44 -59.43 11.99
CA ILE A 8 -14.64 -60.27 12.02
C ILE A 8 -15.50 -60.02 10.77
N VAL A 9 -15.73 -61.14 10.09
CA VAL A 9 -16.52 -61.44 8.90
C VAL A 9 -17.98 -61.71 9.30
N SER A 10 -18.97 -61.37 8.46
CA SER A 10 -20.21 -62.15 8.19
C SER A 10 -21.05 -61.38 7.15
N LEU A 11 -21.15 -61.83 5.89
CA LEU A 11 -21.99 -62.89 5.30
C LEU A 11 -23.51 -62.68 5.45
N PHE A 12 -24.21 -62.85 4.30
CA PHE A 12 -25.63 -63.16 4.01
C PHE A 12 -26.16 -62.19 2.93
N ALA A 13 -26.79 -62.57 1.82
CA ALA A 13 -26.92 -63.81 1.06
C ALA A 13 -27.44 -63.43 -0.34
N THR A 14 -27.12 -64.27 -1.30
CA THR A 14 -27.57 -64.33 -2.71
C THR A 14 -29.08 -64.39 -2.87
N PHE A 15 -29.65 -63.97 -4.03
CA PHE A 15 -30.48 -64.86 -4.88
C PHE A 15 -30.90 -64.22 -6.24
N LEU A 16 -30.41 -64.86 -7.30
CA LEU A 16 -30.91 -65.17 -8.66
C LEU A 16 -31.53 -64.15 -9.63
N ALA A 17 -31.14 -64.39 -10.89
CA ALA A 17 -31.40 -63.69 -12.14
C ALA A 17 -32.76 -64.01 -12.79
N SER A 18 -33.18 -63.16 -13.74
CA SER A 18 -33.51 -63.59 -15.11
C SER A 18 -33.69 -62.38 -16.05
N ALA A 19 -33.59 -62.69 -17.35
CA ALA A 19 -33.20 -61.85 -18.48
C ALA A 19 -34.21 -60.81 -18.96
N GLN A 20 -33.73 -59.83 -19.74
CA GLN A 20 -34.26 -59.47 -21.07
C GLN A 20 -33.41 -58.36 -21.74
N THR A 21 -32.85 -58.66 -22.91
CA THR A 21 -32.28 -57.70 -23.87
C THR A 21 -33.39 -56.90 -24.57
N PRO A 22 -33.20 -55.59 -24.74
CA PRO A 22 -33.76 -54.90 -25.91
C PRO A 22 -32.70 -54.17 -26.76
N LEU A 23 -33.12 -53.96 -28.01
CA LEU A 23 -32.38 -53.51 -29.19
C LEU A 23 -31.37 -52.37 -28.99
N ARG A 24 -30.21 -52.51 -29.64
CA ARG A 24 -29.33 -51.39 -30.02
C ARG A 24 -30.11 -50.41 -30.91
N ALA A 25 -30.47 -49.25 -30.37
CA ALA A 25 -30.76 -48.07 -31.17
C ALA A 25 -29.42 -47.44 -31.58
N THR A 26 -29.05 -47.52 -32.86
CA THR A 26 -28.03 -46.63 -33.43
C THR A 26 -28.62 -45.22 -33.49
N VAL A 27 -28.37 -44.44 -32.45
CA VAL A 27 -28.60 -42.99 -32.47
C VAL A 27 -27.60 -42.41 -33.46
N ALA A 28 -28.11 -41.80 -34.54
CA ALA A 28 -27.28 -40.99 -35.43
C ALA A 28 -26.60 -39.91 -34.58
N THR A 29 -25.28 -39.93 -34.51
CA THR A 29 -24.51 -38.86 -33.90
C THR A 29 -24.83 -37.57 -34.65
N PRO A 30 -25.30 -36.49 -33.99
CA PRO A 30 -25.40 -35.21 -34.65
C PRO A 30 -24.00 -34.83 -35.14
N ALA A 31 -23.87 -34.58 -36.45
CA ALA A 31 -22.64 -34.06 -37.02
C ALA A 31 -22.27 -32.77 -36.27
N MET A 32 -21.17 -32.80 -35.53
CA MET A 32 -20.66 -31.58 -34.91
C MET A 32 -20.34 -30.59 -36.03
N PRO A 33 -20.80 -29.33 -35.95
CA PRO A 33 -20.40 -28.32 -36.92
C PRO A 33 -18.88 -28.20 -36.85
N SER A 34 -18.21 -28.71 -37.88
CA SER A 34 -16.79 -28.55 -38.12
C SER A 34 -16.56 -27.11 -38.51
N LYS A 35 -16.45 -26.25 -37.50
CA LYS A 35 -15.74 -24.97 -37.49
C LYS A 35 -15.85 -24.40 -36.08
N ALA A 36 -15.12 -25.01 -35.15
CA ALA A 36 -14.35 -24.16 -34.28
C ALA A 36 -13.43 -23.37 -35.22
N ALA A 37 -13.88 -22.19 -35.66
CA ALA A 37 -12.97 -21.17 -36.11
C ALA A 37 -12.08 -20.92 -34.90
N GLN A 38 -10.99 -21.68 -34.82
CA GLN A 38 -9.92 -21.43 -33.88
C GLN A 38 -9.43 -20.05 -34.29
N VAL A 39 -9.93 -19.03 -33.61
CA VAL A 39 -9.30 -17.72 -33.57
C VAL A 39 -7.92 -18.03 -33.03
N GLN A 40 -6.98 -18.27 -33.93
CA GLN A 40 -5.60 -18.52 -33.57
C GLN A 40 -5.10 -17.15 -33.10
N PRO A 41 -4.94 -16.94 -31.79
CA PRO A 41 -4.61 -15.61 -31.29
C PRO A 41 -3.27 -15.25 -31.89
N ASP A 42 -3.19 -14.06 -32.49
CA ASP A 42 -1.95 -13.52 -33.00
C ASP A 42 -1.03 -13.20 -31.82
N TYR A 43 -0.26 -14.20 -31.42
CA TYR A 43 0.67 -14.12 -30.30
C TYR A 43 1.74 -13.06 -30.51
N GLN A 44 2.10 -12.76 -31.76
CA GLN A 44 3.06 -11.70 -32.07
C GLN A 44 2.45 -10.33 -31.81
N ALA A 45 1.24 -10.06 -32.31
CA ALA A 45 0.54 -8.81 -32.02
C ALA A 45 0.26 -8.63 -30.52
N LEU A 46 -0.08 -9.71 -29.81
CA LEU A 46 -0.26 -9.68 -28.35
C LEU A 46 1.04 -9.35 -27.61
N TYR A 47 2.15 -9.98 -27.99
CA TYR A 47 3.45 -9.71 -27.39
C TYR A 47 3.90 -8.25 -27.61
N GLN A 48 3.77 -7.75 -28.84
CA GLN A 48 4.12 -6.35 -29.15
C GLN A 48 3.28 -5.37 -28.34
N ARG A 49 1.97 -5.61 -28.21
CA ARG A 49 1.09 -4.80 -27.35
C ARG A 49 1.53 -4.82 -25.90
N GLU A 50 1.98 -5.96 -25.38
CA GLU A 50 2.41 -6.08 -23.99
C GLU A 50 3.77 -5.41 -23.73
N VAL A 51 4.67 -5.46 -24.71
CA VAL A 51 5.94 -4.72 -24.68
C VAL A 51 5.70 -3.22 -24.70
N GLU A 52 4.80 -2.74 -25.56
CA GLU A 52 4.40 -1.33 -25.64
C GLU A 52 3.82 -0.85 -24.31
N LYS A 53 2.88 -1.62 -23.74
CA LYS A 53 2.30 -1.32 -22.41
C LYS A 53 3.35 -1.31 -21.31
N ASN A 54 4.26 -2.29 -21.29
CA ASN A 54 5.33 -2.32 -20.29
C ASN A 54 6.24 -1.11 -20.41
N ARG A 55 6.54 -0.65 -21.63
CA ARG A 55 7.32 0.55 -21.86
C ARG A 55 6.61 1.79 -21.33
N ASP A 56 5.32 1.92 -21.64
CA ASP A 56 4.49 3.04 -21.18
C ASP A 56 4.38 3.05 -19.64
N LEU A 57 4.06 1.92 -19.03
CA LEU A 57 3.98 1.77 -17.57
C LEU A 57 5.30 2.10 -16.89
N LYS A 58 6.45 1.66 -17.45
CA LYS A 58 7.77 2.04 -16.93
C LYS A 58 8.00 3.55 -17.00
N GLY A 59 7.58 4.18 -18.10
CA GLY A 59 7.63 5.64 -18.24
C GLY A 59 6.79 6.36 -17.20
N GLN A 60 5.55 5.90 -16.97
CA GLN A 60 4.65 6.44 -15.96
C GLN A 60 5.22 6.27 -14.54
N VAL A 61 5.76 5.10 -14.21
CA VAL A 61 6.38 4.83 -12.89
C VAL A 61 7.57 5.76 -12.65
N ALA A 62 8.46 5.93 -13.65
CA ALA A 62 9.60 6.84 -13.54
C ALA A 62 9.14 8.29 -13.28
N SER A 63 8.16 8.77 -14.05
CA SER A 63 7.61 10.12 -13.93
C SER A 63 6.95 10.35 -12.56
N LEU A 64 6.13 9.41 -12.09
CA LEU A 64 5.49 9.51 -10.78
C LEU A 64 6.50 9.47 -9.65
N THR A 65 7.53 8.64 -9.77
CA THR A 65 8.61 8.54 -8.78
C THR A 65 9.39 9.85 -8.69
N ASP A 66 9.73 10.46 -9.83
CA ASP A 66 10.40 11.77 -9.86
C ASP A 66 9.52 12.85 -9.22
N ARG A 67 8.23 12.89 -9.57
CA ARG A 67 7.30 13.87 -9.00
C ARG A 67 7.13 13.71 -7.48
N ILE A 68 7.05 12.48 -6.97
CA ILE A 68 7.04 12.21 -5.53
C ILE A 68 8.34 12.71 -4.90
N SER A 69 9.49 12.44 -5.50
CA SER A 69 10.78 12.95 -5.03
C SER A 69 10.76 14.48 -4.92
N GLN A 70 10.32 15.18 -5.96
CA GLN A 70 10.25 16.66 -5.97
C GLN A 70 9.30 17.25 -4.89
N MET A 71 8.28 16.50 -4.45
CA MET A 71 7.33 16.94 -3.41
C MET A 71 7.74 16.54 -1.99
N THR A 72 8.68 15.61 -1.82
CA THR A 72 8.98 15.02 -0.51
C THR A 72 10.42 15.23 -0.07
N HIS A 73 11.34 15.44 -1.02
CA HIS A 73 12.74 15.63 -0.69
C HIS A 73 12.98 17.05 -0.16
N PRO A 74 13.73 17.23 0.94
CA PRO A 74 14.19 18.54 1.36
C PRO A 74 14.87 19.28 0.21
N GLY A 75 14.37 20.47 -0.14
CA GLY A 75 14.86 21.26 -1.27
C GLY A 75 14.35 20.81 -2.65
N GLY A 76 13.41 19.85 -2.73
CA GLY A 76 12.72 19.50 -3.97
C GLY A 76 11.93 20.69 -4.52
N SER A 77 11.82 20.80 -5.84
CA SER A 77 11.23 21.97 -6.51
C SER A 77 9.77 22.25 -6.14
N ALA A 78 9.04 21.25 -5.65
CA ALA A 78 7.64 21.39 -5.23
C ALA A 78 7.49 21.53 -3.70
N VAL A 79 8.58 21.45 -2.93
CA VAL A 79 8.56 21.66 -1.48
C VAL A 79 8.60 23.16 -1.19
N GLN A 80 7.66 23.66 -0.39
CA GLN A 80 7.63 25.08 -0.03
C GLN A 80 8.62 25.39 1.10
N ALA A 81 8.70 24.52 2.11
CA ALA A 81 9.63 24.62 3.22
C ALA A 81 9.94 23.24 3.82
N TYR A 82 11.08 23.14 4.51
CA TYR A 82 11.50 21.95 5.24
C TYR A 82 12.24 22.33 6.52
N CYS A 83 12.28 21.43 7.49
CA CYS A 83 13.07 21.60 8.71
C CYS A 83 14.51 21.11 8.47
N GLU A 84 15.46 22.04 8.46
CA GLU A 84 16.90 21.71 8.39
C GLU A 84 17.41 21.16 9.73
N THR A 85 16.88 21.71 10.83
CA THR A 85 17.07 21.21 12.20
C THR A 85 15.75 21.29 12.96
N PRO A 86 15.62 20.70 14.17
CA PRO A 86 14.41 20.80 14.97
C PRO A 86 13.94 22.24 15.26
N THR A 87 14.79 23.25 15.06
CA THR A 87 14.46 24.67 15.31
C THR A 87 14.77 25.57 14.11
N MET A 88 15.11 25.03 12.93
CA MET A 88 15.42 25.81 11.74
C MET A 88 14.53 25.38 10.57
N SER A 89 13.70 26.31 10.11
CA SER A 89 12.90 26.17 8.89
C SER A 89 13.66 26.79 7.71
N ARG A 90 13.64 26.13 6.55
CA ARG A 90 14.24 26.64 5.33
C ARG A 90 13.28 26.48 4.16
N ASN A 91 13.16 27.51 3.32
CA ASN A 91 12.35 27.44 2.12
C ASN A 91 13.21 27.18 0.87
N THR A 92 12.55 26.78 -0.22
CA THR A 92 13.22 26.51 -1.51
C THR A 92 13.74 27.76 -2.21
N ALA A 93 13.31 28.95 -1.77
CA ALA A 93 13.88 30.23 -2.20
C ALA A 93 15.20 30.59 -1.47
N GLY A 94 15.66 29.75 -0.54
CA GLY A 94 16.92 29.91 0.19
C GLY A 94 16.82 30.75 1.48
N ALA A 95 15.62 31.20 1.87
CA ALA A 95 15.41 31.86 3.15
C ALA A 95 15.34 30.84 4.29
N SER A 96 15.93 31.19 5.43
CA SER A 96 15.90 30.40 6.66
C SER A 96 15.26 31.19 7.79
N ASN A 97 14.51 30.50 8.67
CA ASN A 97 13.89 31.07 9.84
C ASN A 97 14.23 30.24 11.09
N ASP A 98 14.70 30.91 12.13
CA ASP A 98 15.04 30.31 13.42
C ASP A 98 13.82 30.32 14.34
N CYS A 99 13.21 29.15 14.49
CA CYS A 99 12.00 28.94 15.28
C CYS A 99 12.27 29.07 16.79
N ALA A 100 13.50 28.79 17.24
CA ALA A 100 13.86 28.87 18.65
C ALA A 100 13.77 30.29 19.21
N LYS A 101 13.86 31.32 18.36
CA LYS A 101 13.65 32.72 18.75
C LYS A 101 12.30 32.95 19.43
N ASN A 102 11.27 32.22 18.98
CA ASN A 102 9.92 32.29 19.53
C ASN A 102 9.61 31.15 20.51
N GLY A 103 10.62 30.33 20.85
CA GLY A 103 10.46 29.18 21.75
C GLY A 103 9.85 27.93 21.11
N PHE A 104 9.65 27.92 19.80
CA PHE A 104 8.97 26.85 19.09
C PHE A 104 9.94 25.98 18.29
N GLY A 105 9.58 24.72 18.11
CA GLY A 105 10.20 23.84 17.13
C GLY A 105 9.72 24.10 15.70
N CYS A 106 10.40 23.50 14.75
CA CYS A 106 9.98 23.40 13.36
C CYS A 106 8.98 22.24 13.20
N GLU A 107 7.88 22.46 12.46
CA GLU A 107 6.87 21.45 12.18
C GLU A 107 7.35 20.56 11.02
N PRO A 108 7.62 19.25 11.24
CA PRO A 108 8.16 18.38 10.20
C PRO A 108 7.25 18.22 8.97
N VAL A 109 5.93 18.40 9.12
CA VAL A 109 4.98 18.22 8.01
C VAL A 109 4.95 19.43 7.08
N SER A 110 4.83 20.64 7.63
CA SER A 110 4.78 21.87 6.82
C SER A 110 6.16 22.43 6.51
N GLY A 111 7.19 22.02 7.26
CA GLY A 111 8.53 22.57 7.18
C GLY A 111 8.64 24.01 7.72
N LEU A 112 7.60 24.53 8.35
CA LEU A 112 7.52 25.90 8.89
C LEU A 112 7.69 25.90 10.41
N CYS A 113 8.08 27.05 10.97
CA CYS A 113 8.08 27.22 12.42
C CYS A 113 6.68 27.07 12.98
N ARG A 114 6.54 26.30 14.07
CA ARG A 114 5.29 26.23 14.81
C ARG A 114 4.94 27.60 15.40
N THR A 115 3.65 27.86 15.53
CA THR A 115 3.10 29.06 16.19
C THR A 115 2.36 28.70 17.48
N SER A 116 2.14 27.42 17.71
CA SER A 116 1.54 26.85 18.91
C SER A 116 2.15 25.48 19.17
N ALA A 117 2.02 25.00 20.40
CA ALA A 117 2.50 23.70 20.82
C ALA A 117 1.36 22.92 21.48
N ARG A 118 1.45 21.59 21.44
CA ARG A 118 0.56 20.67 22.17
C ARG A 118 1.29 19.90 23.27
N SER A 119 2.61 19.85 23.20
CA SER A 119 3.49 19.19 24.15
C SER A 119 4.86 19.87 24.18
N SER A 120 5.68 19.57 25.19
CA SER A 120 7.02 20.15 25.32
C SER A 120 7.97 19.73 24.19
N ASP A 121 7.72 18.61 23.52
CA ASP A 121 8.54 18.15 22.39
C ASP A 121 8.39 19.04 21.15
N GLU A 122 7.32 19.83 21.09
CA GLU A 122 7.06 20.81 20.04
C GLU A 122 7.71 22.18 20.35
N CYS A 123 8.32 22.33 21.52
CA CYS A 123 9.04 23.52 21.94
C CYS A 123 10.54 23.44 21.61
N ALA A 124 11.16 24.60 21.42
CA ALA A 124 12.60 24.69 21.30
C ALA A 124 13.29 24.26 22.61
N ALA A 125 14.55 23.84 22.51
CA ALA A 125 15.33 23.51 23.69
C ALA A 125 15.28 24.66 24.70
N THR A 126 15.15 24.34 26.00
CA THR A 126 14.98 25.28 27.13
C THR A 126 13.59 25.92 27.28
N TYR A 127 12.63 25.59 26.42
CA TYR A 127 11.23 25.97 26.60
C TYR A 127 10.39 24.78 27.06
N ILE A 128 9.32 25.08 27.78
CA ILE A 128 8.33 24.12 28.24
C ILE A 128 6.96 24.46 27.69
N TYR A 129 6.14 23.43 27.46
CA TYR A 129 4.77 23.64 27.04
C TYR A 129 3.89 24.19 28.17
N CYS A 130 3.14 25.25 27.88
CA CYS A 130 2.13 25.81 28.75
C CYS A 130 0.72 25.50 28.20
N ALA A 131 -0.01 24.63 28.90
CA ALA A 131 -1.35 24.23 28.51
C ALA A 131 -2.36 25.39 28.50
N THR A 132 -2.18 26.39 29.36
CA THR A 132 -3.09 27.56 29.46
C THR A 132 -3.03 28.44 28.22
N THR A 133 -1.84 28.60 27.62
CA THR A 133 -1.63 29.46 26.43
C THR A 133 -1.53 28.68 25.14
N GLY A 134 -1.42 27.35 25.19
CA GLY A 134 -1.15 26.51 24.01
C GLY A 134 0.22 26.82 23.37
N GLY A 135 1.16 27.34 24.16
CA GLY A 135 2.42 27.89 23.69
C GLY A 135 3.65 27.39 24.47
N CYS A 136 4.82 27.82 24.02
CA CYS A 136 6.10 27.49 24.63
C CYS A 136 6.59 28.66 25.49
N VAL A 137 6.85 28.40 26.77
CA VAL A 137 7.32 29.39 27.75
C VAL A 137 8.67 28.99 28.32
N ARG A 138 9.42 29.93 28.90
CA ARG A 138 10.78 29.67 29.41
C ARG A 138 10.81 28.87 30.71
N ASP A 139 9.77 28.96 31.52
CA ASP A 139 9.68 28.27 32.81
C ASP A 139 8.21 28.18 33.29
N ALA A 140 7.97 27.36 34.31
CA ALA A 140 6.62 27.05 34.79
C ALA A 140 5.89 28.27 35.36
N ASN A 141 6.61 29.26 35.87
CA ASN A 141 6.01 30.47 36.44
C ASN A 141 5.51 31.43 35.35
N ALA A 142 6.07 31.33 34.14
CA ALA A 142 5.59 32.06 32.97
C ALA A 142 4.29 31.46 32.38
N CYS A 143 3.87 30.29 32.86
CA CYS A 143 2.57 29.72 32.52
C CYS A 143 1.53 30.21 33.55
N PRO A 144 0.55 31.03 33.15
CA PRO A 144 -0.48 31.47 34.09
C PRO A 144 -1.29 30.26 34.58
N SER A 145 -1.29 30.07 35.90
CA SER A 145 -2.24 29.20 36.59
C SER A 145 -3.60 29.91 36.56
N GLY A 146 -4.50 29.44 35.71
CA GLY A 146 -5.89 29.93 35.65
C GLY A 146 -6.65 29.69 36.94
#